data_AF-A0A7Y9JHX1-F1
#
_entry.id   AF-A0A7Y9JHX1-F1
#
_cell.length_a   1.000
_cell.length_b   1.000
_cell.length_c   1.000
_cell.angle_alpha   90.00
_cell.angle_beta   90.00
_cell.angle_gamma   90.00
#
_symmetry.space_group_name_H-M   'P 1'
#
loop_
_entity.id
_entity.type
_entity.pdbx_description
1 polymer ?
#
loop_
_entity_poly.entity_id
_entity_poly.type
_entity_poly.pdbx_seq_one_letter_code
_entity_poly.pdbx_strand_id
1 'polypeptide(L)'
;MSGQEIVFTLLGVVAVGSAILVVTTRQLVHAALWLVVSFGALAGGYLVLTAEFVAWVQVLIYVGAVVVLLLFGVMLTRAPIGESADLDSGNRWAALAVAAATAAVLVTVMVMGFGDARTPLRAGGGSAEELGGAVFRTWVLPFEVLSVLLLASLVGAIVLSRSDIRARPAAAAKPNAKPEAKPNAKPDAKPDGKGDA
;
A
#
# COMPACT_ATOMS: atom_id res chain seq x y z
N MET A 1 -22.23 25.77 21.36
CA MET A 1 -21.69 25.11 20.16
C MET A 1 -22.62 25.39 19.00
N SER A 2 -22.11 25.86 17.88
CA SER A 2 -22.89 25.99 16.65
C SER A 2 -23.27 24.60 16.10
N GLY A 3 -24.34 24.51 15.29
CA GLY A 3 -24.74 23.23 14.69
C GLY A 3 -23.62 22.60 13.84
N GLN A 4 -22.81 23.44 13.21
CA GLN A 4 -21.65 23.03 12.42
C GLN A 4 -20.53 22.42 13.29
N GLU A 5 -20.24 23.00 14.45
CA GLU A 5 -19.26 22.44 15.41
C GLU A 5 -19.69 21.06 15.91
N ILE A 6 -20.99 20.86 16.15
CA ILE A 6 -21.52 19.57 16.57
C ILE A 6 -21.31 18.52 15.48
N VAL A 7 -21.67 18.84 14.23
CA VAL A 7 -21.47 17.93 13.09
C VAL A 7 -19.98 17.64 12.86
N PHE A 8 -19.12 18.67 12.93
CA PHE A 8 -17.67 18.50 12.81
C PHE A 8 -17.11 17.58 13.90
N THR A 9 -17.54 17.77 15.15
CA THR A 9 -17.11 16.96 16.28
C THR A 9 -17.58 15.51 16.13
N LEU A 10 -18.83 15.29 15.71
CA LEU A 10 -19.36 13.95 15.45
C LEU A 10 -18.58 13.23 14.34
N LEU A 11 -18.30 13.91 13.22
CA LEU A 11 -17.49 13.38 12.13
C LEU A 11 -16.06 13.08 12.60
N GLY A 12 -15.47 13.92 13.44
CA GLY A 12 -14.17 13.67 14.07
C GLY A 12 -14.17 12.42 14.95
N VAL A 13 -15.20 12.24 15.79
CA VAL A 13 -15.36 11.03 16.61
C VAL A 13 -15.51 9.78 15.73
N VAL A 14 -16.29 9.86 14.65
CA VAL A 14 -16.43 8.75 13.69
C VAL A 14 -15.10 8.46 12.99
N ALA A 15 -14.35 9.49 12.58
CA ALA A 15 -13.05 9.33 11.90
C ALA A 15 -12.00 8.65 12.80
N VAL A 16 -11.91 9.07 14.06
CA VAL A 16 -10.98 8.48 15.05
C VAL A 16 -11.45 7.08 15.46
N GLY A 17 -12.74 6.91 15.76
CA GLY A 17 -13.31 5.62 16.13
C GLY A 17 -13.12 4.57 15.05
N SER A 18 -13.41 4.92 13.79
CA SER A 18 -13.16 4.02 12.66
C SER A 18 -11.67 3.75 12.45
N ALA A 19 -10.78 4.75 12.60
CA ALA A 19 -9.33 4.53 12.52
C ALA A 19 -8.80 3.54 13.59
N ILE A 20 -9.34 3.61 14.82
CA ILE A 20 -9.03 2.62 15.87
C ILE A 20 -9.52 1.22 15.43
N LEU A 21 -10.71 1.13 14.84
CA LEU A 21 -11.24 -0.14 14.32
C LEU A 21 -10.40 -0.69 13.17
N VAL A 22 -9.83 0.16 12.30
CA VAL A 22 -8.90 -0.28 11.24
C VAL A 22 -7.73 -1.07 11.82
N VAL A 23 -7.08 -0.55 12.87
CA VAL A 23 -5.85 -1.15 13.41
C VAL A 23 -6.10 -2.27 14.42
N THR A 24 -7.28 -2.31 15.04
CA THR A 24 -7.66 -3.36 15.99
C THR A 24 -8.33 -4.57 15.32
N THR A 25 -8.86 -4.39 14.11
CA THR A 25 -9.51 -5.47 13.35
C THR A 25 -8.48 -6.46 12.81
N ARG A 26 -8.67 -7.75 13.10
CA ARG A 26 -7.78 -8.83 12.67
C ARG A 26 -7.98 -9.29 11.21
N GLN A 27 -9.12 -8.96 10.61
CA GLN A 27 -9.45 -9.31 9.23
C GLN A 27 -9.17 -8.12 8.30
N LEU A 28 -8.23 -8.28 7.37
CA LEU A 28 -7.76 -7.17 6.52
C LEU A 28 -8.89 -6.52 5.69
N VAL A 29 -9.85 -7.31 5.21
CA VAL A 29 -10.99 -6.77 4.44
C VAL A 29 -11.86 -5.87 5.32
N HIS A 30 -12.18 -6.29 6.54
CA HIS A 30 -12.95 -5.47 7.48
C HIS A 30 -12.16 -4.22 7.91
N ALA A 31 -10.86 -4.35 8.14
CA ALA A 31 -10.00 -3.20 8.42
C ALA A 31 -10.04 -2.17 7.26
N ALA A 32 -9.98 -2.63 6.02
CA ALA A 32 -10.09 -1.77 4.85
C ALA A 32 -11.48 -1.11 4.71
N LEU A 33 -12.57 -1.79 5.09
CA LEU A 33 -13.91 -1.18 5.12
C LEU A 33 -14.02 -0.09 6.21
N TRP A 34 -13.44 -0.31 7.40
CA TRP A 34 -13.35 0.74 8.42
C TRP A 34 -12.52 1.94 7.95
N LEU A 35 -11.54 1.73 7.09
CA LEU A 35 -10.74 2.80 6.50
C LEU A 35 -11.58 3.65 5.55
N VAL A 36 -12.51 3.06 4.79
CA VAL A 36 -13.49 3.81 4.00
C VAL A 36 -14.33 4.72 4.88
N VAL A 37 -14.81 4.22 6.03
CA VAL A 37 -15.60 5.03 6.98
C VAL A 37 -14.77 6.20 7.51
N SER A 38 -13.49 6.00 7.83
CA SER A 38 -12.60 7.06 8.30
C SER A 38 -12.37 8.14 7.25
N PHE A 39 -12.05 7.75 6.00
CA PHE A 39 -11.89 8.70 4.90
C PHE A 39 -13.19 9.39 4.50
N GLY A 40 -14.33 8.70 4.59
CA GLY A 40 -15.65 9.31 4.38
C GLY A 40 -15.98 10.36 5.44
N ALA A 41 -15.67 10.08 6.71
CA ALA A 41 -15.84 11.04 7.80
C ALA A 41 -14.93 12.28 7.62
N LEU A 42 -13.69 12.10 7.17
CA LEU A 42 -12.79 13.20 6.79
C LEU A 42 -13.32 14.02 5.61
N ALA A 43 -13.85 13.37 4.58
CA ALA A 43 -14.48 14.06 3.45
C ALA A 43 -15.68 14.91 3.92
N GLY A 44 -16.52 14.37 4.80
CA GLY A 44 -17.58 15.13 5.46
C GLY A 44 -17.03 16.33 6.25
N GLY A 45 -15.92 16.14 6.98
CA GLY A 45 -15.25 17.20 7.71
C GLY A 45 -14.79 18.34 6.78
N TYR A 46 -14.25 18.02 5.61
CA TYR A 46 -13.88 19.02 4.60
C TYR A 46 -15.09 19.80 4.08
N LEU A 47 -16.24 19.15 3.85
CA LEU A 47 -17.47 19.86 3.47
C LEU A 47 -17.92 20.84 4.56
N VAL A 48 -17.87 20.42 5.82
CA VAL A 48 -18.18 21.27 6.97
C VAL A 48 -17.23 22.46 7.08
N LEU A 49 -15.97 22.29 6.68
CA LEU A 49 -14.96 23.34 6.59
C LEU A 49 -15.00 24.14 5.29
N THR A 50 -16.06 24.02 4.47
CA THR A 50 -16.25 24.72 3.18
C THR A 50 -15.19 24.39 2.11
N ALA A 51 -14.48 23.26 2.26
CA ALA A 51 -13.48 22.77 1.33
C ALA A 51 -14.06 21.71 0.37
N GLU A 52 -14.97 22.14 -0.51
CA GLU A 52 -15.76 21.23 -1.36
C GLU A 52 -14.91 20.40 -2.32
N PHE A 53 -13.93 21.01 -2.98
CA PHE A 53 -13.13 20.32 -3.98
C PHE A 53 -12.24 19.27 -3.32
N VAL A 54 -11.66 19.61 -2.17
CA VAL A 54 -10.86 18.68 -1.36
C VAL A 54 -11.69 17.51 -0.87
N ALA A 55 -12.95 17.74 -0.46
CA ALA A 55 -13.86 16.65 -0.08
C ALA A 55 -14.11 15.68 -1.24
N TRP A 56 -14.38 16.18 -2.44
CA TRP A 56 -14.60 15.33 -3.61
C TRP A 56 -13.35 14.56 -4.02
N VAL A 57 -12.19 15.22 -4.00
CA VAL A 57 -10.89 14.58 -4.25
C VAL A 57 -10.61 13.50 -3.20
N GLN A 58 -10.96 13.74 -1.93
CA GLN A 58 -10.81 12.77 -0.84
C GLN A 58 -11.59 11.48 -1.15
N VAL A 59 -12.84 11.61 -1.56
CA VAL A 59 -13.67 10.46 -1.93
C VAL A 59 -13.14 9.79 -3.19
N LEU A 60 -12.84 10.55 -4.25
CA LEU A 60 -12.42 9.99 -5.52
C LEU A 60 -11.09 9.23 -5.43
N ILE A 61 -10.09 9.83 -4.79
CA ILE A 61 -8.73 9.27 -4.74
C ILE A 61 -8.61 8.27 -3.60
N TYR A 62 -8.93 8.65 -2.36
CA TYR A 62 -8.65 7.77 -1.22
C TYR A 62 -9.67 6.65 -1.11
N VAL A 63 -10.97 6.97 -1.14
CA VAL A 63 -12.02 5.94 -1.08
C VAL A 63 -12.13 5.20 -2.41
N GLY A 64 -12.15 5.90 -3.53
CA GLY A 64 -12.40 5.34 -4.86
C GLY A 64 -11.23 4.58 -5.47
N ALA A 65 -10.01 5.09 -5.37
CA ALA A 65 -8.84 4.46 -5.99
C ALA A 65 -7.97 3.70 -4.99
N VAL A 66 -7.50 4.36 -3.93
CA VAL A 66 -6.49 3.79 -3.01
C VAL A 66 -7.06 2.62 -2.22
N VAL A 67 -8.21 2.79 -1.55
CA VAL A 67 -8.80 1.71 -0.76
C VAL A 67 -9.26 0.55 -1.64
N VAL A 68 -9.81 0.82 -2.81
CA VAL A 68 -10.20 -0.22 -3.77
C VAL A 68 -8.98 -1.00 -4.26
N LEU A 69 -7.89 -0.33 -4.62
CA LEU A 69 -6.63 -0.98 -4.99
C LEU A 69 -6.06 -1.81 -3.83
N LEU A 70 -6.12 -1.30 -2.61
CA LEU A 70 -5.70 -2.02 -1.41
C LEU A 70 -6.55 -3.28 -1.19
N LEU A 71 -7.88 -3.18 -1.33
CA LEU A 71 -8.79 -4.33 -1.25
C LEU A 71 -8.47 -5.37 -2.33
N PHE A 72 -8.30 -4.96 -3.59
CA PHE A 72 -7.89 -5.86 -4.66
C PHE A 72 -6.55 -6.52 -4.37
N GLY A 73 -5.55 -5.75 -3.93
CA GLY A 73 -4.23 -6.27 -3.57
C GLY A 73 -4.33 -7.31 -2.45
N VAL A 74 -5.02 -6.99 -1.36
CA VAL A 74 -5.23 -7.89 -0.23
C VAL A 74 -5.98 -9.15 -0.65
N MET A 75 -7.01 -9.05 -1.49
CA MET A 75 -7.79 -10.20 -1.95
C MET A 75 -7.02 -11.10 -2.92
N LEU A 76 -6.15 -10.53 -3.76
CA LEU A 76 -5.32 -11.27 -4.71
C LEU A 76 -4.14 -11.97 -4.00
N THR A 77 -3.58 -11.34 -2.98
CA THR A 77 -2.65 -12.01 -2.10
C THR A 77 -3.41 -13.06 -1.30
N ARG A 78 -2.85 -14.27 -1.10
CA ARG A 78 -3.43 -15.26 -0.18
C ARG A 78 -3.28 -14.83 1.28
N ALA A 79 -3.63 -13.59 1.60
CA ALA A 79 -3.77 -13.12 2.96
C ALA A 79 -4.78 -14.05 3.65
N PRO A 80 -4.42 -14.69 4.77
CA PRO A 80 -5.34 -15.59 5.47
C PRO A 80 -6.67 -14.87 5.68
N ILE A 81 -7.76 -15.42 5.16
CA ILE A 81 -9.13 -14.90 5.36
C ILE A 81 -9.59 -15.30 6.78
N GLY A 82 -8.76 -15.03 7.79
CA GLY A 82 -8.88 -15.48 9.18
C GLY A 82 -7.94 -14.72 10.12
N GLU A 83 -7.99 -15.02 11.42
CA GLU A 83 -7.15 -14.35 12.42
C GLU A 83 -5.66 -14.52 12.10
N SER A 84 -5.02 -13.40 11.78
CA SER A 84 -3.58 -13.35 11.54
C SER A 84 -2.86 -13.25 12.89
N ALA A 85 -2.67 -14.38 13.57
CA ALA A 85 -2.00 -14.43 14.88
C ALA A 85 -0.54 -13.93 14.82
N ASP A 86 0.06 -13.90 13.63
CA ASP A 86 1.47 -13.57 13.38
C ASP A 86 1.75 -12.06 13.23
N LEU A 87 0.73 -11.20 13.35
CA LEU A 87 0.88 -9.73 13.23
C LEU A 87 1.00 -9.00 14.58
N ASP A 88 0.80 -9.69 15.70
CA ASP A 88 0.80 -9.07 17.04
C ASP A 88 2.18 -9.24 17.69
N SER A 89 2.91 -8.14 17.85
CA SER A 89 4.15 -8.13 18.63
C SER A 89 3.79 -8.08 20.12
N GLY A 90 4.40 -8.93 20.95
CA GLY A 90 4.18 -8.93 22.41
C GLY A 90 4.42 -7.57 23.11
N ASN A 91 5.01 -6.60 22.40
CA ASN A 91 5.29 -5.25 22.84
C ASN A 91 4.13 -4.24 22.73
N ARG A 92 2.88 -4.71 22.58
CA ARG A 92 1.67 -3.86 22.51
C ARG A 92 1.57 -2.75 23.55
N TRP A 93 2.03 -2.99 24.78
CA TRP A 93 2.06 -1.97 25.84
C TRP A 93 3.05 -0.84 25.56
N ALA A 94 4.24 -1.17 25.05
CA ALA A 94 5.22 -0.16 24.64
C ALA A 94 4.71 0.63 23.43
N ALA A 95 4.11 -0.04 22.45
CA ALA A 95 3.50 0.61 21.28
C ALA A 95 2.36 1.57 21.70
N LEU A 96 1.49 1.14 22.62
CA LEU A 96 0.42 1.97 23.15
C LEU A 96 0.97 3.17 23.92
N ALA A 97 2.01 2.99 24.74
CA ALA A 97 2.64 4.08 25.47
C ALA A 97 3.22 5.14 24.53
N VAL A 98 3.92 4.71 23.46
CA VAL A 98 4.47 5.62 22.45
C VAL A 98 3.36 6.33 21.67
N ALA A 99 2.32 5.60 21.26
CA ALA A 99 1.18 6.18 20.55
C ALA A 99 0.45 7.23 21.42
N ALA A 100 0.18 6.91 22.69
CA ALA A 100 -0.46 7.81 23.63
C ALA A 100 0.41 9.04 23.93
N ALA A 101 1.71 8.86 24.15
CA ALA A 101 2.63 9.97 24.35
C ALA A 101 2.68 10.90 23.13
N THR A 102 2.75 10.32 21.92
CA THR A 102 2.75 11.09 20.67
C THR A 102 1.44 11.85 20.48
N ALA A 103 0.30 11.19 20.70
CA ALA A 103 -1.01 11.83 20.62
C ALA A 103 -1.16 12.96 21.65
N ALA A 104 -0.72 12.74 22.90
CA ALA A 104 -0.76 13.75 23.95
C ALA A 104 0.09 14.98 23.58
N VAL A 105 1.31 14.77 23.05
CA VAL A 105 2.17 15.87 22.59
C VAL A 105 1.49 16.64 21.45
N LEU A 106 0.98 15.94 20.43
CA LEU A 106 0.32 16.58 19.30
C LEU A 106 -0.92 17.37 19.72
N VAL A 107 -1.78 16.79 20.55
CA VAL A 107 -2.97 17.48 21.08
C VAL A 107 -2.56 18.69 21.91
N THR A 108 -1.56 18.56 22.77
CA THR A 108 -1.08 19.66 23.61
C THR A 108 -0.55 20.81 22.76
N VAL A 109 0.30 20.52 21.77
CA VAL A 109 0.86 21.53 20.86
C VAL A 109 -0.24 22.20 20.04
N MET A 110 -1.22 21.45 19.55
CA MET A 110 -2.35 22.01 18.79
C MET A 110 -3.24 22.89 19.67
N VAL A 111 -3.56 22.47 20.89
CA VAL A 111 -4.40 23.26 21.81
C VAL A 111 -3.67 24.52 22.27
N MET A 112 -2.38 24.42 22.62
CA MET A 112 -1.59 25.59 23.01
C MET A 112 -1.36 26.56 21.85
N GLY A 113 -1.16 26.05 20.63
CA GLY A 113 -0.88 26.88 19.46
C GLY A 113 -2.13 27.49 18.82
N PHE A 114 -3.26 26.78 18.85
CA PHE A 114 -4.45 27.11 18.05
C PHE A 114 -5.78 27.07 18.82
N GLY A 115 -5.79 26.80 20.14
CA GLY A 115 -7.03 26.66 20.91
C GLY A 115 -7.95 27.88 20.86
N ASP A 116 -7.36 29.07 20.84
CA ASP A 116 -8.07 30.35 20.74
C ASP A 116 -8.16 30.90 19.32
N ALA A 117 -7.54 30.24 18.35
CA ALA A 117 -7.60 30.65 16.96
C ALA A 117 -9.05 30.54 16.45
N ARG A 118 -9.54 31.60 15.83
CA ARG A 118 -10.84 31.65 15.16
C ARG A 118 -10.61 32.11 13.73
N THR A 119 -10.74 31.18 12.79
CA THR A 119 -10.70 31.48 11.37
C THR A 119 -12.13 31.51 10.84
N PRO A 120 -12.61 32.65 10.31
CA PRO A 120 -13.95 32.71 9.74
C PRO A 120 -14.01 31.80 8.52
N LEU A 121 -15.08 31.03 8.41
CA LEU A 121 -15.32 30.24 7.20
C LEU A 121 -15.66 31.17 6.04
N ARG A 122 -14.90 31.05 4.95
CA ARG A 122 -15.14 31.80 3.72
C ARG A 122 -15.81 30.89 2.71
N ALA A 123 -17.00 31.29 2.24
CA ALA A 123 -17.65 30.62 1.12
C ALA A 123 -16.70 30.57 -0.09
N GLY A 124 -16.48 29.37 -0.63
CA GLY A 124 -15.60 29.16 -1.79
C GLY A 124 -14.10 29.05 -1.48
N GLY A 125 -13.68 29.13 -0.21
CA GLY A 125 -12.26 29.08 0.21
C GLY A 125 -11.51 27.76 -0.05
N GLY A 126 -12.18 26.77 -0.63
CA GLY A 126 -11.59 25.52 -1.10
C GLY A 126 -12.22 25.05 -2.41
N SER A 127 -12.63 26.00 -3.26
CA SER A 127 -13.17 25.72 -4.59
C SER A 127 -12.09 25.23 -5.56
N ALA A 128 -12.51 24.56 -6.63
CA ALA A 128 -11.61 24.09 -7.68
C ALA A 128 -10.87 25.25 -8.38
N GLU A 129 -11.51 26.41 -8.51
CA GLU A 129 -10.93 27.59 -9.13
C GLU A 129 -9.79 28.18 -8.28
N GLU A 130 -10.00 28.34 -6.98
CA GLU A 130 -8.98 28.88 -6.07
C GLU A 130 -7.76 27.95 -5.99
N LEU A 131 -7.99 26.64 -5.85
CA LEU A 131 -6.92 25.64 -5.82
C LEU A 131 -6.21 25.52 -7.18
N GLY A 132 -6.94 25.53 -8.29
CA GLY A 132 -6.35 25.51 -9.63
C GLY A 132 -5.47 26.74 -9.88
N GLY A 133 -5.95 27.93 -9.50
CA GLY A 133 -5.17 29.17 -9.57
C GLY A 133 -3.89 29.10 -8.74
N ALA A 134 -3.96 28.56 -7.53
CA ALA A 134 -2.79 28.40 -6.66
C ALA A 134 -1.77 27.40 -7.25
N VAL A 135 -2.25 26.27 -7.79
CA VAL A 135 -1.41 25.22 -8.40
C VAL A 135 -0.61 25.76 -9.58
N PHE A 136 -1.26 26.51 -10.48
CA PHE A 136 -0.62 26.99 -11.71
C PHE A 136 0.09 28.35 -11.58
N ARG A 137 -0.01 29.04 -10.44
CA ARG A 137 0.68 30.33 -10.22
C ARG A 137 1.76 30.24 -9.15
N THR A 138 1.41 29.72 -7.98
CA THR A 138 2.31 29.69 -6.82
C THR A 138 3.03 28.36 -6.69
N TRP A 139 2.34 27.26 -7.00
CA TRP A 139 2.82 25.89 -6.76
C TRP A 139 3.23 25.14 -8.04
N VAL A 140 3.71 25.88 -9.05
CA VAL A 140 4.09 25.32 -10.36
C VAL A 140 5.18 24.27 -10.22
N LEU A 141 6.24 24.57 -9.45
CA LEU A 141 7.36 23.64 -9.28
C LEU A 141 6.92 22.32 -8.61
N PRO A 142 6.17 22.33 -7.48
CA PRO A 142 5.65 21.07 -6.92
C PRO A 142 4.69 20.33 -7.86
N PHE A 143 3.89 21.04 -8.66
CA PHE A 143 3.02 20.41 -9.66
C PHE A 143 3.81 19.66 -10.75
N GLU A 144 4.90 20.25 -11.26
CA GLU A 144 5.78 19.58 -12.22
C GLU A 144 6.45 18.34 -11.63
N VAL A 145 6.96 18.46 -10.40
CA VAL A 145 7.57 17.32 -9.68
C VAL A 145 6.55 16.20 -9.46
N LEU A 146 5.32 16.52 -9.06
CA LEU A 146 4.25 15.54 -8.91
C LEU A 146 3.91 14.86 -10.24
N SER A 147 3.91 15.58 -11.35
CA SER A 147 3.65 15.02 -12.68
C SER A 147 4.73 13.99 -13.07
N VAL A 148 5.99 14.31 -12.83
CA VAL A 148 7.12 13.38 -13.05
C VAL A 148 7.05 12.18 -12.09
N LEU A 149 6.67 12.41 -10.82
CA LEU A 149 6.49 11.36 -9.82
C LEU A 149 5.37 10.38 -10.23
N LEU A 150 4.24 10.88 -10.73
CA LEU A 150 3.14 10.05 -11.21
C LEU A 150 3.54 9.23 -12.44
N LEU A 151 4.27 9.84 -13.38
CA LEU A 151 4.85 9.14 -14.52
C LEU A 151 5.81 8.02 -14.07
N ALA A 152 6.73 8.34 -13.16
CA ALA A 152 7.67 7.38 -12.61
C ALA A 152 6.98 6.24 -11.85
N SER A 153 5.93 6.55 -11.08
CA SER A 153 5.11 5.56 -10.37
C SER A 153 4.40 4.62 -11.35
N LEU A 154 3.85 5.13 -12.45
CA LEU A 154 3.20 4.31 -13.47
C LEU A 154 4.20 3.37 -14.14
N VAL A 155 5.35 3.90 -14.58
CA VAL A 155 6.43 3.09 -15.19
C VAL A 155 6.94 2.04 -14.20
N GLY A 156 7.17 2.43 -12.94
CA GLY A 156 7.60 1.53 -11.87
C GLY A 156 6.62 0.39 -11.62
N ALA A 157 5.32 0.70 -11.51
CA ALA A 157 4.27 -0.30 -11.36
C ALA A 157 4.22 -1.28 -12.55
N ILE A 158 4.32 -0.77 -13.79
CA ILE A 158 4.33 -1.61 -15.00
C ILE A 158 5.55 -2.54 -15.02
N VAL A 159 6.75 -2.01 -14.78
CA VAL A 159 8.00 -2.80 -14.79
C VAL A 159 7.96 -3.88 -13.70
N LEU A 160 7.48 -3.54 -12.50
CA LEU A 160 7.35 -4.51 -11.41
C LEU A 160 6.29 -5.59 -11.68
N SER A 161 5.17 -5.22 -12.33
CA SER A 161 4.11 -6.18 -12.68
C SER A 161 4.50 -7.15 -13.81
N ARG A 162 5.53 -6.83 -14.61
CA ARG A 162 6.05 -7.69 -15.67
C ARG A 162 6.97 -8.78 -15.08
N SER A 163 6.38 -9.81 -14.49
CA SER A 163 7.09 -11.05 -14.15
C SER A 163 7.16 -12.01 -15.36
N ASP A 164 8.37 -12.27 -15.84
CA ASP A 164 8.80 -13.44 -16.64
C ASP A 164 8.38 -13.64 -18.12
N ILE A 165 8.84 -12.76 -19.03
CA ILE A 165 9.12 -13.18 -20.44
C ILE A 165 10.53 -13.80 -20.59
N ARG A 166 11.36 -13.83 -19.54
CA ARG A 166 12.77 -14.28 -19.64
C ARG A 166 13.13 -15.53 -18.82
N ALA A 167 12.16 -16.21 -18.21
CA ALA A 167 12.41 -17.51 -17.59
C ALA A 167 12.33 -18.64 -18.65
N ARG A 168 13.52 -19.06 -19.14
CA ARG A 168 13.85 -20.18 -20.06
C ARG A 168 13.64 -19.96 -21.57
N PRO A 169 14.76 -19.90 -22.32
CA PRO A 169 15.27 -21.14 -22.93
C PRO A 169 16.78 -21.32 -22.74
N ALA A 170 17.22 -21.76 -21.56
CA ALA A 170 18.60 -22.20 -21.31
C ALA A 170 18.69 -23.66 -20.80
N ALA A 171 17.57 -24.37 -20.72
CA ALA A 171 17.53 -25.77 -20.32
C ALA A 171 17.60 -26.77 -21.50
N ALA A 172 17.77 -26.29 -22.73
CA ALA A 172 17.67 -27.10 -23.95
C ALA A 172 18.99 -27.28 -24.73
N ALA A 173 20.16 -27.12 -24.10
CA ALA A 173 21.42 -27.30 -24.82
C ALA A 173 22.56 -27.89 -23.94
N LYS A 174 22.45 -29.18 -23.59
CA LYS A 174 23.62 -30.06 -23.39
C LYS A 174 23.30 -31.51 -23.78
N PRO A 175 23.57 -31.94 -25.02
CA PRO A 175 23.76 -33.36 -25.33
C PRO A 175 25.24 -33.71 -25.13
N ASN A 176 25.59 -34.25 -23.96
CA ASN A 176 26.90 -34.88 -23.74
C ASN A 176 26.77 -36.39 -23.99
N ALA A 177 26.85 -36.80 -25.25
CA ALA A 177 27.21 -38.17 -25.60
C ALA A 177 28.71 -38.19 -25.94
N LYS A 178 29.52 -38.82 -25.09
CA LYS A 178 30.94 -39.09 -25.38
C LYS A 178 31.02 -40.11 -26.53
N PRO A 179 31.90 -39.94 -27.52
CA PRO A 179 32.17 -40.98 -28.51
C PRO A 179 33.15 -42.00 -27.91
N GLU A 180 32.69 -43.23 -27.68
CA GLU A 180 33.59 -44.36 -27.40
C GLU A 180 34.35 -44.72 -28.67
N ALA A 181 35.67 -44.47 -28.65
CA ALA A 181 36.59 -44.87 -29.69
C ALA A 181 36.95 -46.35 -29.57
N LYS A 182 36.73 -47.14 -30.62
CA LYS A 182 37.58 -48.29 -30.96
C LYS A 182 38.65 -47.78 -31.94
N PRO A 183 39.94 -48.15 -31.85
CA PRO A 183 40.39 -49.50 -32.24
C PRO A 183 41.70 -50.01 -31.57
N ASN A 184 41.95 -51.33 -31.48
CA ASN A 184 42.83 -52.07 -32.41
C ASN A 184 43.13 -53.51 -31.94
N ALA A 185 43.36 -54.38 -32.92
CA ALA A 185 43.68 -55.82 -32.83
C ALA A 185 45.10 -56.08 -32.25
N LYS A 186 45.54 -57.29 -31.87
CA LYS A 186 45.50 -58.61 -32.55
C LYS A 186 46.14 -59.69 -31.60
N PRO A 187 46.53 -60.92 -32.04
CA PRO A 187 45.96 -62.20 -31.62
C PRO A 187 46.91 -63.11 -30.81
N ASP A 188 46.45 -63.85 -29.79
CA ASP A 188 47.31 -64.88 -29.19
C ASP A 188 46.55 -66.18 -28.82
N ALA A 189 46.92 -67.21 -29.60
CA ALA A 189 47.14 -68.61 -29.24
C ALA A 189 46.12 -69.39 -28.38
N LYS A 190 45.50 -70.39 -29.03
CA LYS A 190 45.18 -71.70 -28.44
C LYS A 190 46.52 -72.40 -28.11
N PRO A 191 46.68 -73.06 -26.95
CA PRO A 191 46.50 -74.52 -26.95
C PRO A 191 45.77 -75.07 -25.70
N ASP A 192 45.07 -76.17 -25.94
CA ASP A 192 45.00 -77.39 -25.14
C ASP A 192 44.66 -77.36 -23.64
N GLY A 193 43.59 -78.09 -23.33
CA GLY A 193 43.79 -79.30 -22.55
C GLY A 193 43.02 -79.43 -21.24
N LYS A 194 42.09 -80.38 -21.27
CA LYS A 194 41.94 -81.47 -20.28
C LYS A 194 41.04 -81.22 -19.06
N GLY A 195 40.15 -82.19 -18.84
CA GLY A 195 39.84 -82.68 -17.50
C GLY A 195 38.38 -82.65 -17.08
N ASP A 196 37.60 -83.59 -17.60
CA ASP A 196 36.87 -84.61 -16.81
C ASP A 196 36.28 -84.20 -15.44
N ALA A 197 34.94 -84.18 -15.35
CA ALA A 197 34.12 -85.06 -14.49
C ALA A 197 32.64 -84.69 -14.59
#